data_AF-A0A286UI30-F1
#
_entry.id   AF-A0A286UI30-F1
#
_cell.length_a   1.000
_cell.length_b   1.000
_cell.length_c   1.000
_cell.angle_alpha   90.00
_cell.angle_beta   90.00
_cell.angle_gamma   90.00
#
_symmetry.space_group_name_H-M   'P 1'
#
loop_
_entity.id
_entity.type
_entity.pdbx_description
1 polymer ?
#
loop_
_entity_poly.entity_id
_entity_poly.type
_entity_poly.pdbx_seq_one_letter_code
_entity_poly.pdbx_strand_id
1 'polypeptide(L)'
;MSLGMIDEVRSLGNVHAHESQIPTHTYYHGVRNISCSHGWDRDSGIVTSGSTTFGYNCDGPKYDMGYIVCVNYVKNTKIEDCIENEILKTDSELSAQQFSEFVLQPGILSDLNSHLVNLCLETSSDHKVVVVAEGKHPFVVPYPAIPRTFAPHIPRLSIKSLLRQFELPEAASIDIVKVEGVEDVLYAFKRHCVSPSEIVSDHNGLDCLLNEALFLDKINSSYIVKPSFFVVGTERDVNGQETFRGYLMPYYPAGSLKLVIDHLKRHNMKGSKGEHRNNARDLIDAEDSDTVVLKSVGDGGRPFGSCSPRKDLFRLSWEIKLLWATQISQAISNLHTLEQPSYSGDIKLENIVLSKEGKVILIDVSPTETGYTEKYIAPELFDSESGDILFWLTAERDVFALGLVLWQIAEEISCFEREDISHSPALVWSTGDDVPIWYRHLVESCILEDPKCRPTMKDILHVLQIKGTL
;
A
#
# COMPACT_ATOMS: atom_id res chain seq x y z
N MET A 1 -19.62 -25.90 4.51
CA MET A 1 -18.94 -25.80 3.19
C MET A 1 -18.76 -27.20 2.64
N SER A 2 -19.04 -27.42 1.36
CA SER A 2 -18.80 -28.70 0.69
C SER A 2 -17.29 -28.91 0.46
N LEU A 3 -16.86 -30.16 0.25
CA LEU A 3 -15.44 -30.46 0.00
C LEU A 3 -14.93 -29.78 -1.28
N GLY A 4 -15.76 -29.76 -2.34
CA GLY A 4 -15.42 -29.11 -3.61
C GLY A 4 -15.23 -27.59 -3.50
N MET A 5 -16.06 -26.92 -2.69
CA MET A 5 -15.90 -25.48 -2.42
C MET A 5 -14.58 -25.19 -1.68
N ILE A 6 -14.18 -26.04 -0.73
CA ILE A 6 -12.93 -25.87 0.01
C ILE A 6 -11.72 -25.98 -0.93
N ASP A 7 -11.76 -26.93 -1.85
CA ASP A 7 -10.67 -27.13 -2.82
C ASP A 7 -10.60 -25.97 -3.83
N GLU A 8 -11.75 -25.47 -4.30
CA GLU A 8 -11.84 -24.28 -5.16
C GLU A 8 -11.24 -23.05 -4.46
N VAL A 9 -11.69 -22.74 -3.24
CA VAL A 9 -11.22 -21.60 -2.44
C VAL A 9 -9.71 -21.67 -2.17
N ARG A 10 -9.20 -22.85 -1.83
CA ARG A 10 -7.75 -23.05 -1.61
C ARG A 10 -6.94 -22.93 -2.89
N SER A 11 -7.48 -23.36 -4.04
CA SER A 11 -6.78 -23.22 -5.31
C SER A 11 -6.56 -21.75 -5.69
N LEU A 12 -7.54 -20.89 -5.38
CA LEU A 12 -7.44 -19.45 -5.57
C LEU A 12 -6.43 -18.79 -4.62
N GLY A 13 -6.27 -19.33 -3.41
CA GLY A 13 -5.30 -18.84 -2.42
C GLY A 13 -3.85 -19.27 -2.66
N ASN A 14 -3.64 -20.34 -3.43
CA ASN A 14 -2.33 -20.93 -3.72
C ASN A 14 -1.90 -20.68 -5.17
N VAL A 15 -2.04 -19.45 -5.65
CA VAL A 15 -1.49 -19.06 -6.95
C VAL A 15 0.03 -18.92 -6.80
N HIS A 16 0.80 -19.48 -7.74
CA HIS A 16 2.22 -19.18 -7.87
C HIS A 16 2.37 -17.71 -8.28
N ALA A 17 2.50 -16.80 -7.31
CA ALA A 17 2.68 -15.39 -7.58
C ALA A 17 4.17 -15.00 -7.60
N HIS A 18 4.51 -14.31 -8.70
CA HIS A 18 5.63 -13.41 -8.90
C HIS A 18 6.99 -13.82 -8.31
N GLU A 19 7.78 -14.51 -9.12
CA GLU A 19 9.24 -14.38 -9.06
C GLU A 19 9.63 -13.03 -9.66
N SER A 20 9.48 -11.92 -8.91
CA SER A 20 10.28 -10.74 -9.23
C SER A 20 11.69 -10.99 -8.71
N GLN A 21 12.66 -11.01 -9.61
CA GLN A 21 14.06 -11.04 -9.20
C GLN A 21 14.39 -9.73 -8.50
N ILE A 22 15.20 -9.79 -7.44
CA ILE A 22 15.85 -8.60 -6.88
C ILE A 22 16.52 -7.89 -8.07
N PRO A 23 16.19 -6.62 -8.36
CA PRO A 23 16.75 -5.95 -9.52
C PRO A 23 18.27 -6.03 -9.46
N THR A 24 18.91 -6.42 -10.57
CA THR A 24 20.36 -6.34 -10.69
C THR A 24 20.74 -4.86 -10.75
N HIS A 25 21.05 -4.26 -9.62
CA HIS A 25 21.39 -2.84 -9.55
C HIS A 25 22.77 -2.61 -10.19
N THR A 26 22.88 -1.55 -10.99
CA THR A 26 24.17 -1.04 -11.47
C THR A 26 24.84 -0.26 -10.36
N TYR A 27 26.03 -0.71 -9.95
CA TYR A 27 26.85 -0.04 -8.94
C TYR A 27 27.98 0.73 -9.62
N TYR A 28 28.22 1.96 -9.17
CA TYR A 28 29.46 2.68 -9.48
C TYR A 28 30.38 2.59 -8.25
N HIS A 29 31.44 1.78 -8.30
CA HIS A 29 32.35 1.55 -7.17
C HIS A 29 31.65 1.16 -5.84
N GLY A 30 30.57 0.38 -5.92
CA GLY A 30 29.79 -0.02 -4.73
C GLY A 30 28.78 1.03 -4.26
N VAL A 31 28.64 2.15 -4.98
CA VAL A 31 27.65 3.20 -4.75
C VAL A 31 26.43 2.99 -5.62
N ARG A 32 25.24 3.14 -5.04
CA ARG A 32 23.94 3.13 -5.69
C ARG A 32 23.16 4.39 -5.29
N ASN A 33 22.57 5.08 -6.26
CA ASN A 33 21.56 6.11 -5.95
C ASN A 33 20.24 5.42 -5.55
N ILE A 34 19.67 5.85 -4.42
CA ILE A 34 18.42 5.31 -3.85
C ILE A 34 17.27 6.27 -4.13
N SER A 35 17.44 7.56 -3.84
CA SER A 35 16.42 8.59 -4.02
C SER A 35 17.03 9.98 -4.10
N CYS A 36 16.32 10.91 -4.72
CA CYS A 36 16.62 12.33 -4.73
C CYS A 36 15.36 13.12 -4.39
N SER A 37 15.51 14.22 -3.65
CA SER A 37 14.41 15.11 -3.24
C SER A 37 14.83 16.57 -3.38
N HIS A 38 13.89 17.43 -3.78
CA HIS A 38 14.11 18.87 -3.92
C HIS A 38 13.19 19.65 -2.98
N GLY A 39 13.77 20.58 -2.22
CA GLY A 39 13.08 21.53 -1.37
C GLY A 39 12.77 22.81 -2.12
N TRP A 40 11.47 23.12 -2.24
CA TRP A 40 10.96 24.29 -2.94
C TRP A 40 10.61 25.40 -1.96
N ASP A 41 11.00 26.62 -2.29
CA ASP A 41 10.41 27.80 -1.68
C ASP A 41 9.03 28.05 -2.31
N ARG A 42 7.98 27.97 -1.48
CA ARG A 42 6.58 28.10 -1.91
C ARG A 42 6.25 29.48 -2.49
N ASP A 43 6.96 30.52 -2.07
CA ASP A 43 6.67 31.90 -2.49
C ASP A 43 7.34 32.23 -3.83
N SER A 44 8.53 31.67 -4.09
CA SER A 44 9.30 31.94 -5.31
C SER A 44 9.21 30.85 -6.37
N GLY A 45 8.76 29.64 -6.01
CA GLY A 45 8.75 28.47 -6.90
C GLY A 45 10.15 27.98 -7.28
N ILE A 46 11.19 28.42 -6.56
CA ILE A 46 12.59 28.09 -6.84
C ILE A 46 13.05 26.99 -5.89
N VAL A 47 13.80 26.03 -6.43
CA VAL A 47 14.50 25.01 -5.63
C VAL A 47 15.63 25.69 -4.84
N THR A 48 15.56 25.59 -3.51
CA THR A 48 16.51 26.25 -2.59
C THR A 48 17.35 25.25 -1.79
N SER A 49 16.94 24.00 -1.74
CA SER A 49 17.65 22.91 -1.07
C SER A 49 17.29 21.57 -1.70
N GLY A 50 18.05 20.54 -1.38
CA GLY A 50 17.78 19.19 -1.84
C GLY A 50 18.60 18.17 -1.07
N SER A 51 18.30 16.91 -1.33
CA SER A 51 19.08 15.79 -0.81
C SER A 51 19.13 14.65 -1.84
N THR A 52 20.26 13.97 -1.90
CA THR A 52 20.40 12.70 -2.63
C THR A 52 20.83 11.61 -1.66
N THR A 53 20.14 10.47 -1.67
CA THR A 53 20.40 9.33 -0.79
C THR A 53 21.10 8.23 -1.57
N PHE A 54 22.22 7.75 -1.05
CA PHE A 54 23.02 6.68 -1.64
C PHE A 54 23.11 5.47 -0.73
N GLY A 55 23.16 4.29 -1.34
CA GLY A 55 23.66 3.08 -0.70
C GLY A 55 25.13 2.88 -1.08
N TYR A 56 26.00 2.64 -0.10
CA TYR A 56 27.42 2.37 -0.29
C TYR A 56 27.81 1.04 0.36
N ASN A 57 28.38 0.12 -0.41
CA ASN A 57 28.70 -1.25 0.00
C ASN A 57 27.50 -2.01 0.60
N CYS A 58 26.28 -1.68 0.16
CA CYS A 58 25.07 -2.35 0.61
C CYS A 58 24.94 -3.75 0.01
N ASP A 59 24.46 -4.68 0.82
CA ASP A 59 24.09 -6.03 0.38
C ASP A 59 22.59 -6.06 0.07
N GLY A 60 22.19 -6.21 -1.20
CA GLY A 60 20.78 -6.07 -1.61
C GLY A 60 19.79 -6.95 -0.83
N PRO A 61 20.10 -8.25 -0.64
CA PRO A 61 19.31 -9.15 0.20
C PRO A 61 19.26 -8.84 1.71
N LYS A 62 20.21 -8.08 2.27
CA LYS A 62 20.35 -7.89 3.72
C LYS A 62 20.17 -6.44 4.15
N TYR A 63 19.46 -6.24 5.24
CA TYR A 63 19.28 -4.91 5.83
C TYR A 63 20.49 -4.54 6.68
N ASP A 64 20.74 -3.23 6.77
CA ASP A 64 21.79 -2.63 7.59
C ASP A 64 23.20 -3.21 7.35
N MET A 65 23.46 -3.62 6.10
CA MET A 65 24.79 -3.95 5.58
C MET A 65 25.28 -2.78 4.72
N GLY A 66 26.53 -2.35 4.90
CA GLY A 66 27.06 -1.15 4.24
C GLY A 66 26.58 0.14 4.90
N TYR A 67 26.40 1.19 4.10
CA TYR A 67 25.98 2.51 4.55
C TYR A 67 24.87 3.07 3.67
N ILE A 68 23.88 3.70 4.29
CA ILE A 68 22.99 4.65 3.65
C ILE A 68 23.52 6.04 3.96
N VAL A 69 23.84 6.80 2.92
CA VAL A 69 24.41 8.14 3.03
C VAL A 69 23.46 9.13 2.38
N CYS A 70 22.83 9.98 3.18
CA CYS A 70 22.06 11.11 2.70
C CYS A 70 22.99 12.32 2.58
N VAL A 71 23.10 12.88 1.38
CA VAL A 71 23.89 14.08 1.11
C VAL A 71 22.93 15.23 0.88
N ASN A 72 22.87 16.14 1.84
CA ASN A 72 22.10 17.37 1.81
C ASN A 72 22.90 18.49 1.15
N TYR A 73 22.22 19.37 0.44
CA TYR A 73 22.82 20.55 -0.17
C TYR A 73 21.81 21.71 -0.20
N VAL A 74 22.32 22.92 -0.04
CA VAL A 74 21.53 24.16 0.01
C VAL A 74 22.08 25.13 -1.01
N LYS A 75 21.19 25.89 -1.65
CA LYS A 75 21.56 26.88 -2.66
C LYS A 75 22.59 27.85 -2.10
N ASN A 76 23.75 27.90 -2.73
CA ASN A 76 24.84 28.78 -2.35
C ASN A 76 24.63 30.16 -2.97
N THR A 77 24.34 31.16 -2.13
CA THR A 77 24.08 32.53 -2.60
C THR A 77 25.35 33.34 -2.82
N LYS A 78 26.52 32.82 -2.45
CA LYS A 78 27.81 33.52 -2.53
C LYS A 78 28.60 33.12 -3.77
N ILE A 79 28.50 31.86 -4.18
CA ILE A 79 29.20 31.31 -5.34
C ILE A 79 28.15 30.75 -6.29
N GLU A 80 27.93 31.43 -7.41
CA GLU A 80 26.89 31.05 -8.38
C GLU A 80 27.25 29.74 -9.10
N ASP A 81 28.49 29.64 -9.59
CA ASP A 81 29.04 28.46 -10.28
C ASP A 81 29.64 27.47 -9.29
N CYS A 82 28.78 26.84 -8.49
CA CYS A 82 29.13 25.77 -7.57
C CYS A 82 28.27 24.53 -7.78
N ILE A 83 28.76 23.42 -7.26
CA ILE A 83 28.15 22.10 -7.44
C ILE A 83 26.76 22.02 -6.79
N GLU A 84 26.53 22.66 -5.64
CA GLU A 84 25.21 22.69 -4.99
C GLU A 84 24.18 23.33 -5.91
N ASN A 85 24.52 24.49 -6.50
CA ASN A 85 23.65 25.20 -7.42
C ASN A 85 23.46 24.46 -8.75
N GLU A 86 24.46 23.70 -9.19
CA GLU A 86 24.36 22.83 -10.37
C GLU A 86 23.38 21.67 -10.13
N ILE A 87 23.48 21.01 -8.97
CA ILE A 87 22.61 19.90 -8.59
C ILE A 87 21.17 20.36 -8.32
N LEU A 88 20.98 21.59 -7.83
CA LEU A 88 19.66 22.18 -7.58
C LEU A 88 18.96 22.69 -8.86
N LYS A 89 19.56 22.52 -10.04
CA LYS A 89 18.86 22.77 -11.32
C LYS A 89 17.79 21.68 -11.51
N THR A 90 16.69 22.05 -12.16
CA THR A 90 15.55 21.17 -12.41
C THR A 90 16.00 19.85 -13.05
N ASP A 91 15.54 18.72 -12.51
CA ASP A 91 15.88 17.35 -12.94
C ASP A 91 17.36 16.92 -12.83
N SER A 92 18.14 17.59 -11.96
CA SER A 92 19.51 17.19 -11.63
C SER A 92 19.59 16.51 -10.25
N GLU A 93 20.65 15.74 -10.01
CA GLU A 93 20.92 15.06 -8.74
C GLU A 93 22.43 14.88 -8.55
N LEU A 94 22.88 14.65 -7.31
CA LEU A 94 24.27 14.28 -7.08
C LEU A 94 24.50 12.90 -7.72
N SER A 95 25.42 12.79 -8.67
CA SER A 95 25.70 11.51 -9.32
C SER A 95 26.53 10.59 -8.41
N ALA A 96 26.47 9.28 -8.65
CA ALA A 96 27.31 8.31 -7.95
C ALA A 96 28.83 8.55 -8.17
N GLN A 97 29.20 9.17 -9.29
CA GLN A 97 30.57 9.60 -9.57
C GLN A 97 30.99 10.76 -8.66
N GLN A 98 30.17 11.82 -8.59
CA GLN A 98 30.43 12.96 -7.71
C GLN A 98 30.40 12.55 -6.23
N PHE A 99 29.53 11.61 -5.85
CA PHE A 99 29.56 11.01 -4.52
C PHE A 99 30.90 10.34 -4.24
N SER A 100 31.42 9.54 -5.17
CA SER A 100 32.72 8.89 -5.00
C SER A 100 33.87 9.89 -4.91
N GLU A 101 33.78 11.00 -5.64
CA GLU A 101 34.78 12.07 -5.62
C GLU A 101 34.77 12.88 -4.33
N PHE A 102 33.59 13.25 -3.82
CA PHE A 102 33.49 14.18 -2.69
C PHE A 102 33.32 13.48 -1.33
N VAL A 103 32.62 12.35 -1.29
CA VAL A 103 32.20 11.70 -0.03
C VAL A 103 33.11 10.53 0.36
N LEU A 104 33.64 9.76 -0.59
CA LEU A 104 34.51 8.61 -0.30
C LEU A 104 35.97 8.99 -0.01
N GLN A 105 36.24 10.26 0.28
CA GLN A 105 37.58 10.71 0.66
C GLN A 105 38.00 10.11 2.02
N PRO A 106 39.29 9.75 2.21
CA PRO A 106 39.77 9.19 3.46
C PRO A 106 39.43 10.09 4.66
N GLY A 107 38.84 9.51 5.71
CA GLY A 107 38.45 10.24 6.94
C GLY A 107 36.96 10.54 7.08
N ILE A 108 36.19 10.64 5.98
CA ILE A 108 34.77 11.02 6.05
C ILE A 108 33.91 9.87 6.58
N LEU A 109 34.02 8.69 5.96
CA LEU A 109 33.23 7.52 6.36
C LEU A 109 33.91 6.63 7.40
N SER A 110 35.23 6.72 7.55
CA SER A 110 36.02 5.85 8.44
C SER A 110 35.77 6.08 9.93
N ASP A 111 35.22 7.25 10.29
CA ASP A 111 34.96 7.63 11.68
C ASP A 111 33.48 7.41 12.08
N LEU A 112 32.68 6.78 11.20
CA LEU A 112 31.24 6.65 11.37
C LEU A 112 30.83 5.28 11.92
N ASN A 113 30.08 5.29 13.02
CA ASN A 113 29.61 4.09 13.73
C ASN A 113 28.16 3.69 13.40
N SER A 114 27.54 4.30 12.39
CA SER A 114 26.12 4.09 12.03
C SER A 114 25.99 3.63 10.58
N HIS A 115 25.00 2.77 10.32
CA HIS A 115 24.59 2.42 8.97
C HIS A 115 24.01 3.63 8.22
N LEU A 116 23.31 4.53 8.92
CA LEU A 116 22.76 5.77 8.35
C LEU A 116 23.69 6.96 8.63
N VAL A 117 24.00 7.73 7.59
CA VAL A 117 24.92 8.87 7.63
C VAL A 117 24.26 10.07 6.94
N ASN A 118 24.22 11.23 7.61
CA ASN A 118 23.82 12.49 6.98
C ASN A 118 25.03 13.41 6.81
N LEU A 119 25.22 13.91 5.60
CA LEU A 119 26.30 14.80 5.22
C LEU A 119 25.71 16.05 4.58
N CYS A 120 26.36 17.19 4.79
CA CYS A 120 26.09 18.42 4.05
C CYS A 120 27.23 18.66 3.07
N LEU A 121 26.89 18.96 1.82
CA LEU A 121 27.83 19.34 0.79
C LEU A 121 27.83 20.85 0.65
N GLU A 122 29.00 21.46 0.86
CA GLU A 122 29.20 22.91 0.85
C GLU A 122 30.43 23.29 0.01
N THR A 123 30.33 24.36 -0.77
CA THR A 123 31.47 24.98 -1.45
C THR A 123 32.06 26.09 -0.57
N SER A 124 33.32 25.91 -0.17
CA SER A 124 34.08 26.85 0.64
C SER A 124 34.42 28.13 -0.14
N SER A 125 34.86 29.16 0.58
CA SER A 125 35.29 30.44 -0.01
C SER A 125 36.48 30.33 -0.97
N ASP A 126 37.26 29.24 -0.90
CA ASP A 126 38.35 28.95 -1.85
C ASP A 126 37.91 28.03 -3.01
N HIS A 127 36.59 27.94 -3.28
CA HIS A 127 35.97 27.14 -4.35
C HIS A 127 36.25 25.64 -4.24
N LYS A 128 36.48 25.12 -3.03
CA LYS A 128 36.60 23.68 -2.80
C LYS A 128 35.30 23.12 -2.27
N VAL A 129 34.93 21.94 -2.76
CA VAL A 129 33.82 21.17 -2.19
C VAL A 129 34.28 20.57 -0.87
N VAL A 130 33.53 20.84 0.18
CA VAL A 130 33.71 20.32 1.52
C VAL A 130 32.46 19.53 1.88
N VAL A 131 32.67 18.34 2.45
CA VAL A 131 31.59 17.52 2.97
C VAL A 131 31.71 17.53 4.49
N VAL A 132 30.66 18.02 5.14
CA VAL A 132 30.61 18.18 6.60
C VAL A 132 29.53 17.27 7.16
N ALA A 133 29.85 16.49 8.19
CA ALA A 133 28.83 15.76 8.92
C ALA A 133 27.96 16.77 9.72
N GLU A 134 26.64 16.74 9.56
CA GLU A 134 25.76 17.72 10.21
C GLU A 134 25.75 17.57 11.74
N GLY A 135 26.23 18.59 12.47
CA GLY A 135 26.10 18.72 13.92
C GLY A 135 27.03 17.83 14.78
N LYS A 136 27.01 18.04 16.11
CA LYS A 136 27.75 17.21 17.08
C LYS A 136 27.21 15.77 17.20
N HIS A 137 26.06 15.50 16.58
CA HIS A 137 25.47 14.18 16.41
C HIS A 137 24.98 14.06 14.96
N PRO A 138 25.79 13.52 14.03
CA PRO A 138 25.45 13.33 12.62
C PRO A 138 24.36 12.27 12.35
N PHE A 139 23.52 12.00 13.35
CA PHE A 139 22.56 10.90 13.43
C PHE A 139 21.18 11.43 13.85
N VAL A 140 20.64 12.39 13.11
CA VAL A 140 19.19 12.66 13.14
C VAL A 140 18.66 11.85 11.96
N VAL A 141 18.27 10.59 12.18
CA VAL A 141 16.98 10.32 12.81
C VAL A 141 16.96 9.01 13.58
N PRO A 142 16.43 9.02 14.81
CA PRO A 142 16.09 7.81 15.51
C PRO A 142 14.68 7.45 15.08
N TYR A 143 14.55 6.44 14.23
CA TYR A 143 13.38 5.58 14.19
C TYR A 143 12.71 5.50 15.59
N PRO A 144 11.38 5.66 15.68
CA PRO A 144 10.73 5.94 16.96
C PRO A 144 11.02 4.83 17.97
N ALA A 145 11.24 5.18 19.23
CA ALA A 145 11.48 4.19 20.25
C ALA A 145 10.26 3.29 20.44
N ILE A 146 10.47 1.98 20.56
CA ILE A 146 9.40 1.05 20.95
C ILE A 146 9.31 1.05 22.47
N PRO A 147 8.18 1.44 23.08
CA PRO A 147 8.06 1.40 24.53
C PRO A 147 8.19 -0.03 25.06
N ARG A 148 8.97 -0.25 26.14
CA ARG A 148 9.30 -1.61 26.59
C ARG A 148 8.09 -2.47 26.95
N THR A 149 7.04 -1.86 27.50
CA THR A 149 5.79 -2.52 27.94
C THR A 149 4.77 -2.73 26.82
N PHE A 150 5.13 -2.38 25.59
CA PHE A 150 4.23 -2.32 24.46
C PHE A 150 4.05 -3.67 23.77
N ALA A 151 2.79 -4.03 23.51
CA ALA A 151 2.34 -5.27 22.89
C ALA A 151 3.27 -6.47 23.20
N PRO A 152 3.37 -6.87 24.48
CA PRO A 152 4.37 -7.86 24.92
C PRO A 152 4.16 -9.25 24.30
N HIS A 153 2.99 -9.50 23.72
CA HIS A 153 2.66 -10.72 22.99
C HIS A 153 3.14 -10.71 21.53
N ILE A 154 3.47 -9.56 20.95
CA ILE A 154 4.08 -9.47 19.62
C ILE A 154 5.61 -9.60 19.77
N PRO A 155 6.23 -10.66 19.24
CA PRO A 155 7.68 -10.85 19.32
C PRO A 155 8.45 -9.77 18.54
N ARG A 156 9.67 -9.48 19.02
CA ARG A 156 10.59 -8.52 18.39
C ARG A 156 11.70 -9.24 17.64
N LEU A 157 12.01 -8.80 16.42
CA LEU A 157 13.08 -9.31 15.58
C LEU A 157 14.06 -8.20 15.23
N SER A 158 15.35 -8.51 15.28
CA SER A 158 16.35 -7.60 14.74
C SER A 158 16.22 -7.54 13.22
N ILE A 159 16.27 -6.34 12.66
CA ILE A 159 16.24 -6.13 11.21
C ILE A 159 17.35 -6.89 10.48
N LYS A 160 18.49 -7.15 11.13
CA LYS A 160 19.59 -7.97 10.59
C LYS A 160 19.23 -9.43 10.33
N SER A 161 18.17 -9.93 10.95
CA SER A 161 17.66 -11.28 10.70
C SER A 161 16.77 -11.37 9.47
N LEU A 162 16.45 -10.25 8.80
CA LEU A 162 15.57 -10.25 7.64
C LEU A 162 16.37 -10.41 6.35
N LEU A 163 15.87 -11.27 5.46
CA LEU A 163 16.39 -11.51 4.12
C LEU A 163 15.36 -11.06 3.08
N ARG A 164 15.63 -9.95 2.40
CA ARG A 164 14.83 -9.44 1.28
C ARG A 164 14.78 -10.49 0.16
N GLN A 165 13.58 -10.86 -0.24
CA GLN A 165 13.34 -11.76 -1.37
C GLN A 165 13.04 -10.95 -2.62
N PHE A 166 12.08 -10.02 -2.53
CA PHE A 166 11.72 -9.11 -3.60
C PHE A 166 10.93 -7.91 -3.09
N GLU A 167 10.86 -6.87 -3.90
CA GLU A 167 10.08 -5.66 -3.65
C GLU A 167 8.75 -5.74 -4.41
N LEU A 168 7.70 -5.15 -3.83
CA LEU A 168 6.43 -4.94 -4.54
C LEU A 168 6.54 -3.58 -5.28
N PRO A 169 6.54 -3.56 -6.61
CA PRO A 169 6.74 -2.31 -7.37
C PRO A 169 5.74 -1.20 -7.03
N GLU A 170 4.52 -1.60 -6.67
CA GLU A 170 3.40 -0.71 -6.34
C GLU A 170 3.39 -0.25 -4.87
N ALA A 171 4.29 -0.78 -4.02
CA ALA A 171 4.33 -0.48 -2.59
C ALA A 171 5.77 -0.30 -2.09
N ALA A 172 6.34 0.90 -2.33
CA ALA A 172 7.75 1.22 -2.02
C ALA A 172 8.17 1.04 -0.54
N SER A 173 7.21 1.00 0.38
CA SER A 173 7.40 0.78 1.82
C SER A 173 7.15 -0.67 2.27
N ILE A 174 6.87 -1.59 1.34
CA ILE A 174 6.61 -3.01 1.63
C ILE A 174 7.61 -3.89 0.88
N ASP A 175 8.42 -4.62 1.64
CA ASP A 175 9.31 -5.65 1.10
C ASP A 175 8.77 -7.05 1.42
N ILE A 176 9.00 -8.04 0.55
CA ILE A 176 8.76 -9.45 0.90
C ILE A 176 10.06 -10.05 1.43
N VAL A 177 10.00 -10.62 2.63
CA VAL A 177 11.18 -11.06 3.39
C VAL A 177 11.03 -12.48 3.94
N LYS A 178 12.17 -13.13 4.19
CA LYS A 178 12.28 -14.29 5.09
C LYS A 178 12.97 -13.87 6.38
N VAL A 179 12.72 -14.60 7.46
CA VAL A 179 13.45 -14.42 8.73
C VAL A 179 14.47 -15.55 8.87
N GLU A 180 15.75 -15.19 9.04
CA GLU A 180 16.82 -16.15 9.27
C GLU A 180 16.51 -17.03 10.50
N GLY A 181 16.58 -18.35 10.32
CA GLY A 181 16.36 -19.32 11.40
C GLY A 181 14.88 -19.60 11.73
N VAL A 182 13.93 -19.01 11.01
CA VAL A 182 12.51 -19.39 11.05
C VAL A 182 12.22 -20.34 9.87
N GLU A 183 11.15 -21.15 9.97
CA GLU A 183 10.65 -21.97 8.85
C GLU A 183 10.54 -21.16 7.55
N ASP A 184 10.52 -21.84 6.40
CA ASP A 184 10.52 -21.23 5.06
C ASP A 184 9.20 -20.50 4.72
N VAL A 185 8.94 -19.42 5.48
CA VAL A 185 7.74 -18.61 5.49
C VAL A 185 8.10 -17.21 5.02
N LEU A 186 7.32 -16.71 4.07
CA LEU A 186 7.42 -15.35 3.59
C LEU A 186 6.56 -14.42 4.45
N TYR A 187 7.09 -13.24 4.72
CA TYR A 187 6.41 -12.13 5.38
C TYR A 187 6.39 -10.91 4.48
N ALA A 188 5.34 -10.12 4.56
CA ALA A 188 5.36 -8.75 4.08
C ALA A 188 5.88 -7.86 5.21
N PHE A 189 6.95 -7.12 4.94
CA PHE A 189 7.58 -6.18 5.85
C PHE A 189 7.16 -4.76 5.48
N LYS A 190 6.17 -4.21 6.19
CA LYS A 190 5.83 -2.78 6.10
C LYS A 190 6.83 -2.02 6.96
N ARG A 191 7.65 -1.19 6.33
CA ARG A 191 8.81 -0.55 6.96
C ARG A 191 8.78 0.96 6.80
N HIS A 192 9.51 1.63 7.67
CA HIS A 192 9.85 3.02 7.45
C HIS A 192 10.65 3.20 6.16
N CYS A 193 10.43 4.34 5.51
CA CYS A 193 11.34 4.83 4.51
C CYS A 193 12.74 5.03 5.09
N VAL A 194 13.73 4.95 4.20
CA VAL A 194 15.14 5.15 4.55
C VAL A 194 15.44 6.63 4.74
N SER A 195 14.72 7.51 4.04
CA SER A 195 14.84 8.95 4.18
C SER A 195 14.14 9.43 5.46
N PRO A 196 14.85 10.10 6.38
CA PRO A 196 14.23 10.51 7.62
C PRO A 196 13.27 11.69 7.54
N SER A 197 13.38 12.51 6.50
CA SER A 197 12.42 13.58 6.19
C SER A 197 11.04 13.04 5.81
N GLU A 198 10.92 11.73 5.57
CA GLU A 198 9.69 11.04 5.19
C GLU A 198 9.03 10.30 6.38
N ILE A 199 9.60 10.35 7.60
CA ILE A 199 8.93 9.81 8.78
C ILE A 199 7.82 10.78 9.19
N VAL A 200 6.61 10.48 8.74
CA VAL A 200 5.41 11.26 9.03
C VAL A 200 4.93 10.92 10.44
N SER A 201 4.84 11.93 11.28
CA SER A 201 4.10 11.85 12.55
C SER A 201 2.64 12.24 12.32
N ASP A 202 1.74 11.61 13.07
CA ASP A 202 0.33 11.99 13.11
C ASP A 202 0.14 13.33 13.83
N HIS A 203 -1.11 13.78 13.89
CA HIS A 203 -1.50 15.04 14.53
C HIS A 203 -1.16 15.11 16.04
N ASN A 204 -0.87 13.98 16.68
CA ASN A 204 -0.44 13.89 18.08
C ASN A 204 1.07 13.75 18.23
N GLY A 205 1.83 13.82 17.14
CA GLY A 205 3.28 13.64 17.13
C GLY A 205 3.73 12.18 17.31
N LEU A 206 2.81 11.21 17.15
CA LEU A 206 3.15 9.78 17.15
C LEU A 206 3.47 9.33 15.73
N ASP A 207 4.46 8.47 15.58
CA ASP A 207 4.81 7.88 14.30
C ASP A 207 3.62 7.13 13.66
N CYS A 208 3.30 7.44 12.40
CA CYS A 208 2.13 6.87 11.71
C CYS A 208 2.21 5.35 11.57
N LEU A 209 3.38 4.78 11.26
CA LEU A 209 3.53 3.34 11.05
C LEU A 209 3.42 2.55 12.37
N LEU A 210 3.99 3.10 13.44
CA LEU A 210 3.86 2.56 14.79
C LEU A 210 2.42 2.65 15.29
N ASN A 211 1.74 3.77 15.01
CA ASN A 211 0.33 3.95 15.36
C ASN A 211 -0.59 2.97 14.60
N GLU A 212 -0.30 2.73 13.32
CA GLU A 212 -0.98 1.70 12.53
C GLU A 212 -0.78 0.30 13.13
N ALA A 213 0.46 -0.09 13.42
CA ALA A 213 0.77 -1.38 14.03
C ALA A 213 0.04 -1.59 15.37
N LEU A 214 -0.03 -0.53 16.18
CA LEU A 214 -0.81 -0.51 17.42
C LEU A 214 -2.29 -0.71 17.22
N PHE A 215 -2.83 -0.01 16.24
CA PHE A 215 -4.23 -0.05 15.95
C PHE A 215 -4.63 -1.45 15.47
N LEU A 216 -3.83 -2.03 14.58
CA LEU A 216 -3.98 -3.41 14.13
C LEU A 216 -3.93 -4.41 15.28
N ASP A 217 -3.06 -4.23 16.27
CA ASP A 217 -2.95 -5.12 17.43
C ASP A 217 -4.23 -5.14 18.29
N LYS A 218 -4.90 -3.99 18.45
CA LYS A 218 -6.10 -3.84 19.28
C LYS A 218 -7.34 -4.52 18.69
N ILE A 219 -7.37 -4.70 17.38
CA ILE A 219 -8.53 -5.25 16.68
C ILE A 219 -8.62 -6.76 16.95
N ASN A 220 -9.79 -7.28 17.33
CA ASN A 220 -10.00 -8.72 17.40
C ASN A 220 -10.77 -9.19 16.16
N SER A 221 -10.04 -9.59 15.11
CA SER A 221 -10.65 -10.11 13.88
C SER A 221 -9.70 -11.09 13.19
N SER A 222 -10.25 -12.19 12.67
CA SER A 222 -9.53 -13.14 11.82
C SER A 222 -9.49 -12.73 10.34
N TYR A 223 -10.16 -11.61 10.00
CA TYR A 223 -10.29 -11.10 8.64
C TYR A 223 -9.63 -9.73 8.46
N ILE A 224 -8.82 -9.30 9.44
CA ILE A 224 -7.99 -8.10 9.37
C ILE A 224 -6.56 -8.53 9.65
N VAL A 225 -5.62 -8.02 8.87
CA VAL A 225 -4.21 -8.35 8.99
C VAL A 225 -3.67 -8.04 10.39
N LYS A 226 -2.70 -8.84 10.85
CA LYS A 226 -2.06 -8.68 12.16
C LYS A 226 -0.55 -8.59 12.02
N PRO A 227 0.10 -7.72 12.82
CA PRO A 227 1.53 -7.80 13.02
C PRO A 227 1.89 -9.16 13.62
N SER A 228 2.80 -9.87 12.96
CA SER A 228 3.42 -11.10 13.45
C SER A 228 4.67 -10.81 14.27
N PHE A 229 5.43 -9.79 13.87
CA PHE A 229 6.66 -9.36 14.56
C PHE A 229 6.81 -7.85 14.47
N PHE A 230 7.41 -7.25 15.49
CA PHE A 230 7.99 -5.92 15.37
C PHE A 230 9.47 -6.01 15.00
N VAL A 231 9.88 -5.16 14.07
CA VAL A 231 11.24 -5.13 13.57
C VAL A 231 11.99 -4.00 14.27
N VAL A 232 13.10 -4.35 14.93
CA VAL A 232 13.94 -3.41 15.67
C VAL A 232 15.25 -3.12 14.94
N GLY A 233 15.64 -1.85 14.93
CA GLY A 233 16.89 -1.40 14.32
C GLY A 233 18.11 -1.83 15.14
N THR A 234 19.30 -1.71 14.53
CA THR A 234 20.56 -1.92 15.25
C THR A 234 20.95 -0.74 16.12
N GLU A 235 20.46 0.43 15.75
CA GLU A 235 20.70 1.69 16.45
C GLU A 235 19.74 1.83 17.64
N ARG A 236 20.24 2.52 18.67
CA ARG A 236 19.46 2.89 19.85
C ARG A 236 19.05 4.35 19.74
N ASP A 237 17.90 4.70 20.31
CA ASP A 237 17.51 6.11 20.43
C ASP A 237 18.46 6.86 21.39
N VAL A 238 18.26 8.17 21.54
CA VAL A 238 19.03 9.03 22.46
C VAL A 238 18.99 8.57 23.93
N ASN A 239 18.02 7.72 24.29
CA ASN A 239 17.83 7.17 25.63
C ASN A 239 18.28 5.70 25.75
N GLY A 240 18.88 5.12 24.71
CA GLY A 240 19.32 3.72 24.71
C GLY A 240 18.21 2.68 24.45
N GLN A 241 17.03 3.08 23.98
CA GLN A 241 15.89 2.20 23.67
C GLN A 241 16.00 1.58 22.28
N GLU A 242 15.29 0.46 22.08
CA GLU A 242 15.13 -0.16 20.76
C GLU A 242 14.33 0.76 19.85
N THR A 243 14.77 0.87 18.59
CA THR A 243 14.13 1.70 17.59
C THR A 243 13.24 0.87 16.67
N PHE A 244 12.05 1.38 16.35
CA PHE A 244 11.05 0.71 15.52
C PHE A 244 11.35 0.93 14.04
N ARG A 245 11.56 -0.16 13.30
CA ARG A 245 11.81 -0.11 11.84
C ARG A 245 10.57 -0.44 11.01
N GLY A 246 9.52 -0.91 11.66
CA GLY A 246 8.30 -1.40 11.03
C GLY A 246 7.89 -2.74 11.63
N TYR A 247 7.01 -3.44 10.92
CA TYR A 247 6.44 -4.70 11.39
C TYR A 247 6.26 -5.71 10.26
N LEU A 248 6.35 -6.99 10.61
CA LEU A 248 6.07 -8.09 9.69
C LEU A 248 4.60 -8.49 9.79
N MET A 249 4.00 -8.82 8.67
CA MET A 249 2.70 -9.46 8.57
C MET A 249 2.77 -10.69 7.65
N PRO A 250 1.83 -11.64 7.74
CA PRO A 250 1.81 -12.78 6.84
C PRO A 250 1.78 -12.32 5.38
N TYR A 251 2.61 -12.92 4.52
CA TYR A 251 2.51 -12.68 3.08
C TYR A 251 1.43 -13.56 2.47
N TYR A 252 0.59 -12.96 1.62
CA TYR A 252 -0.53 -13.61 0.95
C TYR A 252 -0.25 -13.70 -0.56
N PRO A 253 0.25 -14.85 -1.06
CA PRO A 253 0.74 -14.95 -2.44
C PRO A 253 -0.32 -14.71 -3.50
N ALA A 254 -1.58 -15.08 -3.27
CA ALA A 254 -2.65 -14.81 -4.23
C ALA A 254 -2.87 -13.31 -4.50
N GLY A 255 -2.35 -12.43 -3.63
CA GLY A 255 -2.48 -10.99 -3.77
C GLY A 255 -3.89 -10.50 -3.44
N SER A 256 -4.22 -9.32 -3.97
CA SER A 256 -5.52 -8.68 -3.77
C SER A 256 -6.63 -9.37 -4.55
N LEU A 257 -7.89 -9.19 -4.12
CA LEU A 257 -9.04 -9.71 -4.84
C LEU A 257 -9.15 -9.13 -6.26
N LYS A 258 -8.65 -7.92 -6.47
CA LYS A 258 -8.50 -7.36 -7.83
C LYS A 258 -7.63 -8.27 -8.69
N LEU A 259 -6.43 -8.62 -8.23
CA LEU A 259 -5.50 -9.48 -8.95
C LEU A 259 -6.06 -10.89 -9.16
N VAL A 260 -6.76 -11.43 -8.17
CA VAL A 260 -7.45 -12.73 -8.27
C VAL A 260 -8.49 -12.69 -9.39
N ILE A 261 -9.38 -11.69 -9.42
CA ILE A 261 -10.39 -11.53 -10.48
C ILE A 261 -9.73 -11.32 -11.85
N ASP A 262 -8.68 -10.50 -11.94
CA ASP A 262 -7.93 -10.28 -13.19
C ASP A 262 -7.27 -11.57 -13.70
N HIS A 263 -6.79 -12.42 -12.80
CA HIS A 263 -6.23 -13.71 -13.16
C HIS A 263 -7.28 -14.67 -13.73
N LEU A 264 -8.47 -14.73 -13.10
CA LEU A 264 -9.59 -15.52 -13.59
C LEU A 264 -10.04 -15.10 -14.99
N LYS A 265 -10.16 -13.79 -15.22
CA LYS A 265 -10.47 -13.23 -16.56
C LYS A 265 -9.43 -13.63 -17.60
N ARG A 266 -8.13 -13.56 -17.28
CA ARG A 266 -7.06 -13.95 -18.21
C ARG A 266 -7.06 -15.45 -18.53
N HIS A 267 -7.31 -16.31 -17.54
CA HIS A 267 -7.45 -17.75 -17.76
C HIS A 267 -8.58 -18.07 -18.73
N ASN A 268 -9.70 -17.38 -18.57
CA ASN A 268 -10.86 -17.51 -19.43
C ASN A 268 -10.61 -17.09 -20.89
N MET A 269 -9.86 -15.99 -21.10
CA MET A 269 -9.48 -15.57 -22.46
C MET A 269 -8.56 -16.58 -23.15
N LYS A 270 -7.63 -17.21 -22.40
CA LYS A 270 -6.72 -18.24 -22.92
C LYS A 270 -7.44 -19.55 -23.25
N GLY A 271 -8.47 -19.94 -22.51
CA GLY A 271 -9.29 -21.11 -22.81
C GLY A 271 -10.17 -20.95 -24.06
N SER A 272 -10.56 -19.72 -24.40
CA SER A 272 -11.39 -19.42 -25.57
C SER A 272 -10.60 -19.34 -26.89
N LYS A 273 -9.30 -19.01 -26.83
CA LYS A 273 -8.40 -18.96 -27.98
C LYS A 273 -7.52 -20.21 -27.99
N GLY A 274 -7.92 -21.24 -28.75
CA GLY A 274 -7.07 -22.40 -29.02
C GLY A 274 -5.66 -21.99 -29.45
N GLU A 275 -4.67 -22.76 -28.98
CA GLU A 275 -3.22 -22.62 -29.16
C GLU A 275 -2.78 -21.87 -30.42
N HIS A 276 -2.77 -20.53 -30.43
CA HIS A 276 -1.95 -19.79 -31.39
C HIS A 276 -1.55 -18.40 -30.90
N ARG A 277 -0.21 -18.24 -30.86
CA ARG A 277 0.64 -17.04 -30.82
C ARG A 277 1.04 -16.48 -29.45
N ASN A 278 2.27 -16.84 -29.10
CA ASN A 278 3.17 -16.15 -28.19
C ASN A 278 3.57 -14.79 -28.81
N ASN A 279 2.98 -13.69 -28.37
CA ASN A 279 3.57 -12.36 -28.49
C ASN A 279 3.24 -11.54 -27.24
N ALA A 280 4.27 -11.17 -26.48
CA ALA A 280 4.14 -10.43 -25.21
C ALA A 280 3.58 -9.00 -25.37
N ARG A 281 3.48 -8.49 -26.60
CA ARG A 281 2.95 -7.15 -26.90
C ARG A 281 1.42 -7.07 -26.95
N ASP A 282 0.73 -8.15 -27.33
CA ASP A 282 -0.73 -8.16 -27.41
C ASP A 282 -1.41 -8.31 -26.03
N LEU A 283 -0.63 -8.49 -24.96
CA LEU A 283 -1.12 -8.66 -23.58
C LEU A 283 -1.24 -7.33 -22.81
N ILE A 284 -0.53 -6.29 -23.25
CA ILE A 284 -0.52 -4.97 -22.58
C ILE A 284 -1.75 -4.15 -23.01
N ASP A 285 -2.21 -4.30 -24.26
CA ASP A 285 -3.35 -3.56 -24.80
C ASP A 285 -4.73 -4.14 -24.37
N ALA A 286 -4.78 -5.23 -23.61
CA ALA A 286 -6.02 -5.86 -23.18
C ALA A 286 -6.54 -5.36 -21.82
N GLU A 287 -5.74 -4.58 -21.08
CA GLU A 287 -6.11 -4.10 -19.72
C GLU A 287 -7.19 -3.01 -19.74
N ASP A 288 -7.36 -2.28 -20.86
CA ASP A 288 -8.27 -1.13 -20.93
C ASP A 288 -9.65 -1.40 -21.55
N SER A 289 -9.88 -2.54 -22.21
CA SER A 289 -11.11 -2.76 -22.99
C SER A 289 -12.32 -3.31 -22.20
N ASP A 290 -12.15 -3.67 -20.93
CA ASP A 290 -13.18 -4.32 -20.08
C ASP A 290 -13.60 -3.44 -18.87
N THR A 291 -13.15 -2.18 -18.80
CA THR A 291 -13.50 -1.24 -17.73
C THR A 291 -14.98 -0.83 -17.82
N VAL A 292 -15.73 -1.05 -16.74
CA VAL A 292 -17.15 -0.68 -16.66
C VAL A 292 -17.28 0.77 -16.23
N VAL A 293 -17.98 1.59 -17.03
CA VAL A 293 -18.23 2.99 -16.72
C VAL A 293 -19.63 3.13 -16.08
N LEU A 294 -19.66 3.62 -14.84
CA LEU A 294 -20.89 3.85 -14.09
C LEU A 294 -21.36 5.30 -14.21
N LYS A 295 -22.65 5.47 -14.49
CA LYS A 295 -23.32 6.77 -14.64
C LYS A 295 -24.09 7.15 -13.37
N SER A 296 -24.40 8.42 -13.16
CA SER A 296 -25.25 8.85 -12.04
C SER A 296 -26.72 8.49 -12.24
N VAL A 297 -27.45 8.29 -11.15
CA VAL A 297 -28.89 7.92 -11.15
C VAL A 297 -29.80 9.03 -11.73
N GLY A 298 -29.28 10.26 -11.94
CA GLY A 298 -30.03 11.42 -12.42
C GLY A 298 -30.20 11.58 -13.94
N ASP A 299 -29.46 10.83 -14.76
CA ASP A 299 -29.38 11.08 -16.22
C ASP A 299 -30.46 10.36 -17.06
N GLY A 300 -31.64 10.12 -16.49
CA GLY A 300 -32.83 9.65 -17.22
C GLY A 300 -32.77 8.22 -17.81
N GLY A 301 -31.71 7.46 -17.54
CA GLY A 301 -31.57 6.07 -17.94
C GLY A 301 -32.30 5.11 -17.01
N ARG A 302 -33.13 4.20 -17.55
CA ARG A 302 -33.62 3.06 -16.77
C ARG A 302 -32.43 2.25 -16.24
N PRO A 303 -32.48 1.70 -15.01
CA PRO A 303 -31.40 0.91 -14.42
C PRO A 303 -31.35 -0.49 -15.04
N PHE A 304 -31.10 -0.61 -16.35
CA PHE A 304 -30.93 -1.89 -17.05
C PHE A 304 -30.03 -1.71 -18.27
N GLY A 305 -28.73 -1.59 -18.04
CA GLY A 305 -27.72 -1.85 -19.07
C GLY A 305 -27.52 -3.37 -19.18
N SER A 306 -27.90 -3.96 -20.31
CA SER A 306 -27.71 -5.39 -20.57
C SER A 306 -26.32 -5.63 -21.18
N CYS A 307 -25.48 -6.40 -20.51
CA CYS A 307 -24.33 -7.05 -21.16
C CYS A 307 -24.75 -8.43 -21.70
N SER A 308 -24.25 -8.75 -22.90
CA SER A 308 -24.51 -10.01 -23.59
C SER A 308 -23.92 -11.22 -22.83
N PRO A 309 -24.57 -12.40 -22.89
CA PRO A 309 -24.10 -13.58 -22.19
C PRO A 309 -22.75 -14.05 -22.73
N ARG A 310 -21.71 -14.01 -21.89
CA ARG A 310 -20.39 -14.59 -22.20
C ARG A 310 -20.46 -16.11 -21.94
N LYS A 311 -20.24 -16.94 -22.97
CA LYS A 311 -20.25 -18.42 -22.88
C LYS A 311 -18.98 -18.97 -22.23
N ASP A 312 -19.17 -20.01 -21.41
CA ASP A 312 -18.17 -20.94 -20.83
C ASP A 312 -16.89 -20.29 -20.30
N LEU A 313 -17.06 -19.46 -19.27
CA LEU A 313 -15.99 -18.87 -18.47
C LEU A 313 -15.92 -19.60 -17.12
N PHE A 314 -14.72 -19.88 -16.62
CA PHE A 314 -14.50 -20.15 -15.20
C PHE A 314 -15.02 -18.95 -14.41
N ARG A 315 -16.15 -19.14 -13.72
CA ARG A 315 -16.80 -18.15 -12.85
C ARG A 315 -16.64 -18.62 -11.42
N LEU A 316 -16.49 -17.66 -10.51
CA LEU A 316 -16.52 -17.97 -9.08
C LEU A 316 -17.91 -18.52 -8.75
N SER A 317 -17.95 -19.64 -8.03
CA SER A 317 -19.21 -20.15 -7.48
C SER A 317 -19.85 -19.08 -6.58
N TRP A 318 -21.18 -19.02 -6.57
CA TRP A 318 -21.92 -18.02 -5.79
C TRP A 318 -21.62 -18.15 -4.29
N GLU A 319 -21.38 -19.37 -3.83
CA GLU A 319 -20.99 -19.69 -2.47
C GLU A 319 -19.66 -19.02 -2.07
N ILE A 320 -18.69 -18.92 -2.98
CA ILE A 320 -17.43 -18.21 -2.73
C ILE A 320 -17.67 -16.70 -2.67
N LYS A 321 -18.43 -16.15 -3.62
CA LYS A 321 -18.80 -14.73 -3.64
C LYS A 321 -19.46 -14.32 -2.32
N LEU A 322 -20.40 -15.13 -1.85
CA LEU A 322 -21.10 -14.91 -0.59
C LEU A 322 -20.22 -15.11 0.64
N LEU A 323 -19.30 -16.08 0.61
CA LEU A 323 -18.31 -16.26 1.67
C LEU A 323 -17.43 -15.01 1.81
N TRP A 324 -16.87 -14.52 0.71
CA TRP A 324 -16.01 -13.34 0.70
C TRP A 324 -16.78 -12.09 1.14
N ALA A 325 -17.99 -11.86 0.61
CA ALA A 325 -18.88 -10.80 1.06
C ALA A 325 -19.08 -10.83 2.59
N THR A 326 -19.40 -12.00 3.14
CA THR A 326 -19.62 -12.19 4.58
C THR A 326 -18.36 -11.88 5.39
N GLN A 327 -17.19 -12.36 4.94
CA GLN A 327 -15.92 -12.16 5.65
C GLN A 327 -15.45 -10.69 5.60
N ILE A 328 -15.59 -10.01 4.46
CA ILE A 328 -15.29 -8.57 4.33
C ILE A 328 -16.22 -7.77 5.24
N SER A 329 -17.53 -8.05 5.20
CA SER A 329 -18.48 -7.37 6.07
C SER A 329 -18.21 -7.63 7.55
N GLN A 330 -17.76 -8.84 7.90
CA GLN A 330 -17.36 -9.16 9.27
C GLN A 330 -16.14 -8.36 9.71
N ALA A 331 -15.12 -8.22 8.85
CA ALA A 331 -13.92 -7.42 9.11
C ALA A 331 -14.28 -5.97 9.43
N ILE A 332 -15.03 -5.31 8.54
CA ILE A 332 -15.45 -3.91 8.71
C ILE A 332 -16.36 -3.76 9.93
N SER A 333 -17.28 -4.71 10.17
CA SER A 333 -18.10 -4.71 11.37
C SER A 333 -17.26 -4.80 12.65
N ASN A 334 -16.13 -5.52 12.65
CA ASN A 334 -15.22 -5.56 13.80
C ASN A 334 -14.56 -4.20 14.06
N LEU A 335 -14.29 -3.39 13.02
CA LEU A 335 -13.78 -2.01 13.17
C LEU A 335 -14.83 -1.08 13.77
N HIS A 336 -16.06 -1.13 13.24
CA HIS A 336 -17.16 -0.25 13.67
C HIS A 336 -17.63 -0.54 15.10
N THR A 337 -17.34 -1.74 15.63
CA THR A 337 -17.79 -2.20 16.96
C THR A 337 -16.69 -2.18 18.02
N LEU A 338 -15.52 -1.62 17.71
CA LEU A 338 -14.50 -1.32 18.70
C LEU A 338 -15.07 -0.38 19.78
N GLU A 339 -14.50 -0.42 20.99
CA GLU A 339 -14.87 0.48 22.09
C GLU A 339 -14.76 1.96 21.68
N GLN A 340 -13.73 2.27 20.89
CA GLN A 340 -13.64 3.49 20.11
C GLN A 340 -13.82 3.09 18.63
N PRO A 341 -15.02 3.32 18.04
CA PRO A 341 -15.28 2.99 16.66
C PRO A 341 -14.25 3.62 15.73
N SER A 342 -13.83 2.86 14.73
CA SER A 342 -12.94 3.32 13.69
C SER A 342 -13.42 2.80 12.35
N TYR A 343 -13.01 3.48 11.29
CA TYR A 343 -13.50 3.28 9.93
C TYR A 343 -12.31 3.15 9.01
N SER A 344 -12.44 2.33 7.97
CA SER A 344 -11.33 2.02 7.06
C SER A 344 -11.04 3.18 6.12
N GLY A 345 -12.07 3.86 5.60
CA GLY A 345 -11.92 5.01 4.70
C GLY A 345 -11.54 4.68 3.25
N ASP A 346 -10.88 3.54 3.00
CA ASP A 346 -10.39 3.15 1.66
C ASP A 346 -10.71 1.67 1.35
N ILE A 347 -11.98 1.29 1.51
CA ILE A 347 -12.46 -0.06 1.19
C ILE A 347 -12.52 -0.22 -0.32
N LYS A 348 -11.70 -1.14 -0.84
CA LYS A 348 -11.58 -1.47 -2.26
C LYS A 348 -10.99 -2.87 -2.45
N LEU A 349 -11.12 -3.44 -3.64
CA LEU A 349 -10.62 -4.80 -3.93
C LEU A 349 -9.10 -4.94 -3.74
N GLU A 350 -8.35 -3.87 -3.95
CA GLU A 350 -6.89 -3.81 -3.81
C GLU A 350 -6.45 -3.97 -2.36
N ASN A 351 -7.26 -3.47 -1.40
CA ASN A 351 -6.98 -3.55 0.03
C ASN A 351 -7.55 -4.83 0.69
N ILE A 352 -8.00 -5.80 -0.11
CA ILE A 352 -8.52 -7.08 0.36
C ILE A 352 -7.70 -8.20 -0.27
N VAL A 353 -6.89 -8.90 0.52
CA VAL A 353 -6.00 -9.96 0.03
C VAL A 353 -6.53 -11.36 0.36
N LEU A 354 -6.12 -12.36 -0.43
CA LEU A 354 -6.59 -13.73 -0.27
C LEU A 354 -5.52 -14.62 0.38
N SER A 355 -5.89 -15.25 1.50
CA SER A 355 -5.03 -16.21 2.20
C SER A 355 -4.89 -17.54 1.45
N LYS A 356 -3.91 -18.37 1.85
CA LYS A 356 -3.71 -19.72 1.29
C LYS A 356 -4.90 -20.66 1.54
N GLU A 357 -5.65 -20.40 2.62
CA GLU A 357 -6.90 -21.07 2.94
C GLU A 357 -8.10 -20.49 2.18
N GLY A 358 -7.86 -19.47 1.35
CA GLY A 358 -8.83 -18.72 0.55
C GLY A 358 -9.84 -17.90 1.36
N LYS A 359 -9.48 -17.52 2.58
CA LYS A 359 -10.16 -16.46 3.34
C LYS A 359 -9.66 -15.10 2.89
N VAL A 360 -10.56 -14.12 2.85
CA VAL A 360 -10.20 -12.71 2.62
C VAL A 360 -9.65 -12.08 3.89
N ILE A 361 -8.65 -11.23 3.73
CA ILE A 361 -8.01 -10.46 4.79
C ILE A 361 -7.99 -9.00 4.36
N LEU A 362 -8.58 -8.12 5.15
CA LEU A 362 -8.50 -6.67 4.98
C LEU A 362 -7.12 -6.19 5.41
N ILE A 363 -6.44 -5.46 4.52
CA ILE A 363 -5.15 -4.80 4.75
C ILE A 363 -5.32 -3.28 4.67
N ASP A 364 -4.23 -2.56 4.94
CA ASP A 364 -4.18 -1.09 4.88
C ASP A 364 -5.23 -0.40 5.76
N VAL A 365 -5.35 -0.91 6.99
CA VAL A 365 -6.27 -0.40 8.01
C VAL A 365 -5.47 0.48 8.96
N SER A 366 -5.73 1.78 8.92
CA SER A 366 -5.09 2.79 9.75
C SER A 366 -6.15 3.64 10.48
N PRO A 367 -5.88 4.09 11.72
CA PRO A 367 -6.79 5.01 12.41
C PRO A 367 -6.69 6.46 11.88
N THR A 368 -5.74 6.76 11.00
CA THR A 368 -5.51 8.09 10.44
C THR A 368 -6.27 8.29 9.13
N GLU A 369 -6.63 9.54 8.82
CA GLU A 369 -7.26 9.96 7.56
C GLU A 369 -6.26 9.90 6.38
N THR A 370 -5.77 8.71 6.06
CA THR A 370 -4.75 8.51 5.03
C THR A 370 -5.32 7.65 3.91
N GLY A 371 -5.53 8.28 2.76
CA GLY A 371 -5.91 7.58 1.53
C GLY A 371 -7.40 7.54 1.27
N TYR A 372 -7.74 7.76 0.01
CA TYR A 372 -9.03 7.46 -0.57
C TYR A 372 -8.79 7.08 -2.03
N THR A 373 -9.76 6.39 -2.61
CA THR A 373 -9.77 6.12 -4.04
C THR A 373 -11.00 6.79 -4.62
N GLU A 374 -10.81 7.79 -5.50
CA GLU A 374 -11.86 8.72 -5.95
C GLU A 374 -13.18 8.04 -6.32
N LYS A 375 -13.12 6.98 -7.14
CA LYS A 375 -14.31 6.26 -7.60
C LYS A 375 -15.12 5.53 -6.52
N TYR A 376 -14.52 5.27 -5.35
CA TYR A 376 -15.18 4.64 -4.20
C TYR A 376 -15.74 5.65 -3.18
N ILE A 377 -15.48 6.96 -3.37
CA ILE A 377 -15.92 8.01 -2.45
C ILE A 377 -17.45 8.08 -2.39
N ALA A 378 -18.00 8.19 -1.19
CA ALA A 378 -19.43 8.39 -0.99
C ALA A 378 -19.86 9.82 -1.39
N PRO A 379 -21.01 10.02 -2.05
CA PRO A 379 -21.45 11.33 -2.58
C PRO A 379 -21.39 12.48 -1.60
N GLU A 380 -21.72 12.25 -0.32
CA GLU A 380 -21.75 13.25 0.73
C GLU A 380 -20.38 13.82 1.12
N LEU A 381 -19.30 13.18 0.66
CA LEU A 381 -17.92 13.65 0.87
C LEU A 381 -17.45 14.56 -0.25
N PHE A 382 -18.21 14.69 -1.34
CA PHE A 382 -17.89 15.65 -2.38
C PHE A 382 -18.56 16.99 -2.07
N ASP A 383 -17.77 18.04 -1.87
CA ASP A 383 -18.29 19.39 -1.73
C ASP A 383 -18.45 20.02 -3.11
N SER A 384 -19.69 20.12 -3.57
CA SER A 384 -20.02 20.70 -4.88
C SER A 384 -19.68 22.18 -5.02
N GLU A 385 -19.55 22.92 -3.91
CA GLU A 385 -19.24 24.36 -3.96
C GLU A 385 -17.74 24.60 -4.18
N SER A 386 -16.89 23.86 -3.48
CA SER A 386 -15.43 23.96 -3.59
C SER A 386 -14.84 23.05 -4.66
N GLY A 387 -15.52 21.95 -5.01
CA GLY A 387 -14.98 20.85 -5.81
C GLY A 387 -14.03 19.93 -5.03
N ASP A 388 -13.91 20.13 -3.70
CA ASP A 388 -13.01 19.39 -2.85
C ASP A 388 -13.64 18.10 -2.31
N ILE A 389 -12.78 17.15 -1.95
CA ILE A 389 -13.15 15.91 -1.27
C ILE A 389 -12.93 16.09 0.24
N LEU A 390 -13.98 15.84 1.01
CA LEU A 390 -13.96 15.83 2.47
C LEU A 390 -13.41 14.49 2.99
N PHE A 391 -12.61 14.56 4.06
CA PHE A 391 -11.81 13.42 4.54
C PHE A 391 -12.43 12.65 5.72
N TRP A 392 -13.62 13.03 6.16
CA TRP A 392 -14.25 12.45 7.35
C TRP A 392 -14.36 10.93 7.25
N LEU A 393 -13.88 10.24 8.30
CA LEU A 393 -14.05 8.81 8.47
C LEU A 393 -15.39 8.56 9.16
N THR A 394 -16.32 7.89 8.46
CA THR A 394 -17.66 7.57 8.98
C THR A 394 -18.06 6.13 8.63
N ALA A 395 -19.01 5.58 9.39
CA ALA A 395 -19.53 4.24 9.13
C ALA A 395 -20.22 4.17 7.76
N GLU A 396 -20.94 5.23 7.39
CA GLU A 396 -21.74 5.34 6.19
C GLU A 396 -20.87 5.44 4.93
N ARG A 397 -19.70 6.07 5.02
CA ARG A 397 -18.66 6.06 3.96
C ARG A 397 -18.17 4.64 3.71
N ASP A 398 -17.83 3.90 4.77
CA ASP A 398 -17.37 2.52 4.65
C ASP A 398 -18.46 1.62 4.03
N VAL A 399 -19.73 1.81 4.43
CA VAL A 399 -20.88 1.08 3.88
C VAL A 399 -21.05 1.35 2.38
N PHE A 400 -20.91 2.61 1.94
CA PHE A 400 -21.00 2.95 0.52
C PHE A 400 -19.91 2.24 -0.30
N ALA A 401 -18.65 2.35 0.13
CA ALA A 401 -17.53 1.70 -0.53
C ALA A 401 -17.65 0.16 -0.53
N LEU A 402 -18.13 -0.42 0.58
CA LEU A 402 -18.46 -1.85 0.64
C LEU A 402 -19.53 -2.23 -0.38
N GLY A 403 -20.57 -1.42 -0.57
CA GLY A 403 -21.59 -1.66 -1.59
C GLY A 403 -20.98 -1.85 -2.98
N LEU A 404 -20.06 -0.97 -3.37
CA LEU A 404 -19.33 -1.09 -4.64
C LEU A 404 -18.48 -2.36 -4.71
N VAL A 405 -17.76 -2.70 -3.64
CA VAL A 405 -16.98 -3.95 -3.54
C VAL A 405 -17.87 -5.19 -3.66
N LEU A 406 -19.04 -5.21 -3.01
CA LEU A 406 -19.99 -6.32 -3.07
C LEU A 406 -20.55 -6.51 -4.48
N TRP A 407 -20.81 -5.42 -5.20
CA TRP A 407 -21.19 -5.44 -6.62
C TRP A 407 -20.04 -5.99 -7.48
N GLN A 408 -18.82 -5.51 -7.30
CA GLN A 408 -17.64 -5.98 -8.02
C GLN A 408 -17.40 -7.48 -7.83
N ILE A 409 -17.58 -8.02 -6.62
CA ILE A 409 -17.48 -9.46 -6.35
C ILE A 409 -18.58 -10.23 -7.07
N ALA A 410 -19.82 -9.74 -7.03
CA ALA A 410 -20.95 -10.40 -7.67
C ALA A 410 -20.78 -10.51 -9.20
N GLU A 411 -20.38 -9.41 -9.82
CA GLU A 411 -20.19 -9.28 -11.28
C GLU A 411 -18.78 -9.66 -11.76
N GLU A 412 -17.87 -10.02 -10.84
CA GLU A 412 -16.46 -10.33 -11.14
C GLU A 412 -15.75 -9.19 -11.89
N ILE A 413 -15.96 -7.94 -11.44
CA ILE A 413 -15.41 -6.72 -12.01
C ILE A 413 -14.23 -6.24 -11.16
N SER A 414 -13.03 -6.35 -11.72
CA SER A 414 -11.77 -5.91 -11.10
C SER A 414 -11.52 -4.39 -11.17
N CYS A 415 -12.09 -3.70 -12.15
CA CYS A 415 -11.97 -2.25 -12.32
C CYS A 415 -13.26 -1.65 -12.88
N PHE A 416 -13.58 -0.44 -12.44
CA PHE A 416 -14.65 0.38 -12.97
C PHE A 416 -14.21 1.84 -12.94
N GLU A 417 -14.90 2.68 -13.71
CA GLU A 417 -14.84 4.14 -13.62
C GLU A 417 -16.21 4.69 -13.21
N ARG A 418 -16.21 5.87 -12.60
CA ARG A 418 -17.42 6.57 -12.20
C ARG A 418 -17.39 7.96 -12.80
N GLU A 419 -18.35 8.25 -13.68
CA GLU A 419 -18.40 9.53 -14.40
C GLU A 419 -18.60 10.72 -13.47
N ASP A 420 -19.37 10.52 -12.39
CA ASP A 420 -19.74 11.57 -11.44
C ASP A 420 -19.69 11.04 -10.01
N ILE A 421 -18.74 11.56 -9.22
CA ILE A 421 -18.55 11.18 -7.81
C ILE A 421 -19.52 11.91 -6.86
N SER A 422 -20.17 12.97 -7.32
CA SER A 422 -21.13 13.76 -6.53
C SER A 422 -22.50 13.08 -6.37
N HIS A 423 -22.73 11.98 -7.11
CA HIS A 423 -23.98 11.23 -7.10
C HIS A 423 -23.77 9.73 -7.13
N SER A 424 -24.66 9.00 -6.46
CA SER A 424 -24.64 7.54 -6.41
C SER A 424 -24.66 6.95 -7.83
N PRO A 425 -23.81 5.94 -8.12
CA PRO A 425 -23.76 5.33 -9.43
C PRO A 425 -24.94 4.39 -9.66
N ALA A 426 -25.43 4.34 -10.89
CA ALA A 426 -26.32 3.30 -11.38
C ALA A 426 -25.50 2.04 -11.69
N LEU A 427 -25.62 1.01 -10.83
CA LEU A 427 -24.90 -0.25 -11.00
C LEU A 427 -25.37 -1.03 -12.23
N VAL A 428 -24.42 -1.63 -12.94
CA VAL A 428 -24.69 -2.50 -14.09
C VAL A 428 -24.66 -3.95 -13.62
N TRP A 429 -25.79 -4.65 -13.73
CA TRP A 429 -25.90 -6.06 -13.39
C TRP A 429 -26.01 -6.92 -14.65
N SER A 430 -25.29 -8.03 -14.71
CA SER A 430 -25.42 -8.99 -15.81
C SER A 430 -26.83 -9.60 -15.87
N THR A 431 -27.26 -9.93 -17.10
CA THR A 431 -28.62 -10.40 -17.40
C THR A 431 -28.88 -11.86 -17.06
N GLY A 432 -27.88 -12.57 -16.53
CA GLY A 432 -28.05 -13.94 -16.03
C GLY A 432 -28.69 -13.97 -14.63
N ASP A 433 -29.39 -15.06 -14.32
CA ASP A 433 -29.99 -15.33 -13.00
C ASP A 433 -28.95 -15.68 -11.91
N ASP A 434 -27.67 -15.34 -12.11
CA ASP A 434 -26.55 -15.79 -11.28
C ASP A 434 -26.42 -15.01 -9.97
N VAL A 435 -26.97 -13.78 -9.90
CA VAL A 435 -26.94 -12.93 -8.70
C VAL A 435 -28.35 -12.81 -8.11
N PRO A 436 -28.62 -13.36 -6.91
CA PRO A 436 -29.91 -13.29 -6.26
C PRO A 436 -30.42 -11.85 -6.07
N ILE A 437 -31.72 -11.64 -6.33
CA ILE A 437 -32.39 -10.33 -6.21
C ILE A 437 -32.17 -9.70 -4.83
N TRP A 438 -32.22 -10.52 -3.76
CA TRP A 438 -32.00 -10.02 -2.39
C TRP A 438 -30.60 -9.43 -2.21
N TYR A 439 -29.59 -9.96 -2.90
CA TYR A 439 -28.21 -9.47 -2.82
C TYR A 439 -28.09 -8.16 -3.58
N ARG A 440 -28.72 -8.05 -4.76
CA ARG A 440 -28.78 -6.79 -5.52
C ARG A 440 -29.40 -5.68 -4.69
N HIS A 441 -30.55 -5.95 -4.04
CA HIS A 441 -31.19 -4.98 -3.14
C HIS A 441 -30.30 -4.60 -1.94
N LEU A 442 -29.56 -5.56 -1.37
CA LEU A 442 -28.63 -5.27 -0.28
C LEU A 442 -27.53 -4.31 -0.75
N VAL A 443 -26.89 -4.61 -1.88
CA VAL A 443 -25.86 -3.76 -2.50
C VAL A 443 -26.40 -2.36 -2.79
N GLU A 444 -27.55 -2.26 -3.43
CA GLU A 444 -28.19 -0.98 -3.79
C GLU A 444 -28.56 -0.17 -2.55
N SER A 445 -28.95 -0.82 -1.45
CA SER A 445 -29.20 -0.12 -0.18
C SER A 445 -27.92 0.45 0.45
N CYS A 446 -26.75 -0.16 0.21
CA CYS A 446 -25.47 0.32 0.72
C CYS A 446 -25.00 1.59 0.00
N ILE A 447 -25.37 1.76 -1.28
CA ILE A 447 -24.92 2.88 -2.12
C ILE A 447 -25.98 3.98 -2.28
N LEU A 448 -26.93 4.09 -1.35
CA LEU A 448 -27.93 5.16 -1.39
C LEU A 448 -27.28 6.54 -1.21
N GLU A 449 -27.85 7.53 -1.89
CA GLU A 449 -27.39 8.92 -1.86
C GLU A 449 -27.35 9.48 -0.43
N ASP A 450 -28.45 9.34 0.31
CA ASP A 450 -28.52 9.77 1.70
C ASP A 450 -27.80 8.76 2.60
N PRO A 451 -26.68 9.13 3.27
CA PRO A 451 -25.94 8.24 4.15
C PRO A 451 -26.79 7.66 5.29
N LYS A 452 -27.81 8.38 5.76
CA LYS A 452 -28.70 7.92 6.84
C LYS A 452 -29.66 6.80 6.43
N CYS A 453 -29.86 6.65 5.12
CA CYS A 453 -30.71 5.59 4.57
C CYS A 453 -29.94 4.28 4.34
N ARG A 454 -28.61 4.30 4.45
CA ARG A 454 -27.77 3.10 4.29
C ARG A 454 -27.92 2.18 5.52
N PRO A 455 -27.88 0.84 5.34
CA PRO A 455 -27.93 -0.09 6.45
C PRO A 455 -26.65 -0.02 7.29
N THR A 456 -26.72 -0.42 8.55
CA THR A 456 -25.50 -0.56 9.37
C THR A 456 -24.72 -1.80 8.93
N MET A 457 -23.40 -1.84 9.21
CA MET A 457 -22.59 -3.04 8.97
C MET A 457 -23.13 -4.29 9.66
N LYS A 458 -23.77 -4.14 10.82
CA LYS A 458 -24.42 -5.23 11.54
C LYS A 458 -25.63 -5.76 10.77
N ASP A 459 -26.44 -4.88 10.17
CA ASP A 459 -27.60 -5.27 9.36
C ASP A 459 -27.14 -6.00 8.09
N ILE A 460 -26.11 -5.49 7.41
CA ILE A 460 -25.53 -6.12 6.22
C ILE A 460 -25.04 -7.53 6.54
N LEU A 461 -24.22 -7.67 7.58
CA LEU A 461 -23.67 -8.96 8.00
C LEU A 461 -24.78 -9.94 8.38
N HIS A 462 -25.84 -9.48 9.05
CA HIS A 462 -26.98 -10.30 9.42
C HIS A 462 -27.71 -10.86 8.19
N VAL A 463 -27.95 -10.03 7.17
CA VAL A 463 -28.57 -10.46 5.91
C VAL A 463 -27.71 -11.50 5.20
N LEU A 464 -26.40 -11.25 5.08
CA LEU A 464 -25.45 -12.17 4.43
C LEU A 464 -25.40 -13.53 5.14
N GLN A 465 -25.38 -13.55 6.47
CA GLN A 465 -25.34 -14.79 7.26
C GLN A 465 -26.66 -15.60 7.16
N ILE A 466 -27.81 -14.94 7.23
CA ILE A 466 -29.11 -15.63 7.09
C ILE A 466 -29.26 -16.18 5.68
N LYS A 467 -28.98 -15.37 4.66
CA LYS A 467 -29.22 -15.76 3.27
C LYS A 467 -28.15 -16.68 2.70
N GLY A 468 -26.98 -16.78 3.34
CA GLY A 468 -25.93 -17.72 2.97
C GLY A 468 -25.99 -19.09 3.63
N THR A 469 -26.98 -19.34 4.49
CA THR A 469 -27.25 -20.66 5.09
C THR A 469 -28.49 -21.36 4.50
N LEU A 470 -29.25 -20.64 3.65
CA LEU A 470 -30.35 -21.14 2.84
C LEU A 470 -29.84 -21.54 1.46
#